data_AF-A0A7M3X6Q4-F1
#
_entry.id   AF-A0A7M3X6Q4-F1
#
_cell.length_a   1.000
_cell.length_b   1.000
_cell.length_c   1.000
_cell.angle_alpha   90.00
_cell.angle_beta   90.00
_cell.angle_gamma   90.00
#
_symmetry.space_group_name_H-M   'P 1'
#
loop_
_entity.id
_entity.type
_entity.pdbx_description
1 polymer ?
#
loop_
_entity_poly.entity_id
_entity_poly.type
_entity_poly.pdbx_seq_one_letter_code
_entity_poly.pdbx_strand_id
1 'polypeptide(L)'
;HEVALATAIGAGMASVVVETDQDAANAIRWLAENRAGRATFLPINKLSSSRAGGKTVMTSRKEGVLGFAHEMLDYDPRIDVAVRFALRNTLIVENLSIARQYMGGTRFVTL
;
A
#
# COMPACT_ATOMS: atom_id res chain seq x y z
N HIS A 1 -6.98 -8.28 12.28
CA HIS A 1 -6.06 -7.38 11.54
C HIS A 1 -6.77 -6.30 10.71
N GLU A 2 -8.11 -6.25 10.65
CA GLU A 2 -8.83 -5.34 9.76
C GLU A 2 -8.44 -3.86 9.93
N VAL A 3 -8.52 -3.33 11.16
CA VAL A 3 -8.21 -1.91 11.44
C VAL A 3 -6.76 -1.58 11.12
N ALA A 4 -5.81 -2.46 11.49
CA ALA A 4 -4.39 -2.30 11.19
C ALA A 4 -4.13 -2.27 9.67
N LEU A 5 -4.74 -3.18 8.91
CA LEU A 5 -4.58 -3.24 7.45
C LEU A 5 -5.26 -2.07 6.75
N ALA A 6 -6.46 -1.66 7.18
CA ALA A 6 -7.11 -0.46 6.67
C ALA A 6 -6.27 0.80 6.94
N THR A 7 -5.68 0.90 8.13
CA THR A 7 -4.76 1.99 8.50
C THR A 7 -3.47 1.94 7.66
N ALA A 8 -2.95 0.74 7.39
CA ALA A 8 -1.79 0.53 6.54
C ALA A 8 -2.08 0.96 5.09
N ILE A 9 -3.23 0.61 4.53
CA ILE A 9 -3.63 1.05 3.18
C ILE A 9 -3.89 2.57 3.15
N GLY A 10 -4.57 3.09 4.17
CA GLY A 10 -4.88 4.51 4.31
C GLY A 10 -5.61 5.08 3.09
N ALA A 11 -5.16 6.23 2.59
CA ALA A 11 -5.75 6.88 1.41
C ALA A 11 -5.69 6.01 0.14
N GLY A 12 -4.84 4.97 0.10
CA GLY A 12 -4.80 3.98 -0.97
C GLY A 12 -6.13 3.24 -1.17
N MET A 13 -6.98 3.16 -0.14
CA MET A 13 -8.23 2.39 -0.15
C MET A 13 -9.24 2.92 -1.17
N ALA A 14 -9.22 4.22 -1.44
CA ALA A 14 -10.10 4.86 -2.42
C ALA A 14 -9.51 4.91 -3.84
N SER A 15 -8.38 4.22 -4.07
CA SER A 15 -7.73 4.23 -5.37
C SER A 15 -8.38 3.24 -6.34
N VAL A 16 -8.48 3.62 -7.60
CA VAL A 16 -9.05 2.81 -8.67
C VAL A 16 -7.92 2.16 -9.45
N VAL A 17 -7.83 0.83 -9.41
CA VAL A 17 -6.86 0.07 -10.20
C VAL A 17 -7.35 -0.03 -11.64
N VAL A 18 -6.48 0.26 -12.61
CA VAL A 18 -6.78 0.19 -14.04
C VAL A 18 -5.65 -0.54 -14.78
N GLU A 19 -5.95 -1.12 -15.95
CA GLU A 19 -4.94 -1.87 -16.70
C GLU A 19 -3.85 -0.96 -17.25
N THR A 20 -4.23 0.17 -17.86
CA THR A 20 -3.30 1.09 -18.52
C THR A 20 -3.39 2.54 -18.04
N ASP A 21 -2.31 3.30 -18.25
CA ASP A 21 -2.32 4.75 -18.08
C ASP A 21 -3.27 5.46 -19.04
N GLN A 22 -3.57 4.86 -20.20
CA GLN A 22 -4.58 5.38 -21.11
C GLN A 22 -5.99 5.26 -20.52
N ASP A 23 -6.32 4.17 -19.83
CA ASP A 23 -7.59 4.01 -19.12
C ASP A 23 -7.73 5.04 -18.00
N ALA A 24 -6.65 5.26 -17.24
CA ALA A 24 -6.59 6.32 -16.23
C ALA A 24 -6.85 7.70 -16.85
N ALA A 25 -6.18 8.03 -17.97
CA ALA A 25 -6.34 9.31 -18.64
C ALA A 25 -7.77 9.53 -19.15
N ASN A 26 -8.40 8.49 -19.70
CA ASN A 26 -9.79 8.54 -20.15
C ASN A 26 -10.75 8.75 -18.98
N ALA A 27 -10.57 8.04 -17.88
CA ALA A 27 -11.39 8.20 -16.67
C ALA A 27 -11.22 9.60 -16.05
N ILE A 28 -10.00 10.13 -15.98
CA ILE A 28 -9.72 11.49 -15.51
C ILE A 28 -10.42 12.53 -16.39
N ARG A 29 -10.34 12.38 -17.73
CA ARG A 29 -11.03 13.27 -18.66
C ARG A 29 -12.53 13.28 -18.42
N TRP A 30 -13.13 12.09 -18.28
CA TRP A 30 -14.56 11.96 -17.99
C TRP A 30 -14.95 12.63 -16.67
N LEU A 31 -14.17 12.45 -15.59
CA LEU A 31 -14.42 13.12 -14.31
C LEU A 31 -14.40 14.65 -14.44
N ALA A 32 -13.47 15.19 -15.23
CA ALA A 32 -13.33 16.62 -15.45
C ALA A 32 -14.51 17.19 -16.27
N GLU A 33 -14.85 16.55 -17.39
CA GLU A 33 -15.96 16.95 -18.27
C GLU A 33 -17.31 16.94 -17.55
N ASN A 34 -17.52 15.97 -16.66
CA ASN A 34 -18.77 15.80 -15.93
C ASN A 34 -18.77 16.49 -14.55
N ARG A 35 -17.67 17.17 -14.16
CA ARG A 35 -17.50 17.75 -12.82
C ARG A 35 -17.77 16.76 -11.68
N ALA A 36 -17.40 15.49 -11.89
CA ALA A 36 -17.74 14.37 -11.02
C ALA A 36 -16.72 14.16 -9.87
N GLY A 37 -15.85 15.15 -9.62
CA GLY A 37 -14.86 15.12 -8.53
C GLY A 37 -13.48 14.62 -8.97
N ARG A 38 -12.76 13.99 -8.03
CA ARG A 38 -11.38 13.54 -8.21
C ARG A 38 -11.21 12.12 -7.67
N ALA A 39 -10.39 11.32 -8.34
CA ALA A 39 -10.00 10.00 -7.88
C ALA A 39 -8.51 9.76 -8.15
N THR A 40 -7.92 8.83 -7.42
CA THR A 40 -6.55 8.35 -7.66
C THR A 40 -6.63 7.09 -8.50
N PHE A 41 -5.90 7.05 -9.62
CA PHE A 41 -5.84 5.89 -10.49
C PHE A 41 -4.47 5.21 -10.40
N LEU A 42 -4.49 3.88 -10.39
CA LEU A 42 -3.32 3.01 -10.24
C LEU A 42 -3.16 2.15 -11.50
N PRO A 43 -2.49 2.66 -12.55
CA PRO A 43 -2.32 1.93 -13.81
C PRO A 43 -1.26 0.83 -13.70
N ILE A 44 -1.69 -0.43 -13.80
CA ILE A 44 -0.82 -1.62 -13.62
C ILE A 44 0.37 -1.58 -14.58
N ASN A 45 0.17 -1.18 -15.85
CA ASN A 45 1.23 -1.13 -16.86
C ASN A 45 2.35 -0.09 -16.59
N LYS A 46 2.14 0.89 -15.71
CA LYS A 46 3.13 1.92 -15.33
C LYS A 46 3.58 1.82 -13.89
N LEU A 47 2.83 1.10 -13.05
CA LEU A 47 3.16 0.97 -11.65
C LEU A 47 4.46 0.19 -11.45
N SER A 48 5.23 0.67 -10.50
CA SER A 48 6.39 -0.03 -9.96
C SER A 48 6.32 0.04 -8.45
N SER A 49 6.52 -1.10 -7.79
CA SER A 49 6.63 -1.15 -6.34
C SER A 49 8.10 -1.05 -5.95
N SER A 50 8.43 -0.11 -5.06
CA SER A 50 9.78 -0.01 -4.52
C SER A 50 10.05 -1.20 -3.62
N ARG A 51 11.15 -1.92 -3.86
CA ARG A 51 11.60 -2.99 -2.97
C ARG A 51 11.84 -2.44 -1.56
N ALA A 52 11.47 -3.21 -0.55
CA ALA A 52 11.79 -2.87 0.83
C ALA A 52 13.31 -2.66 0.99
N GLY A 53 13.69 -1.54 1.60
CA GLY A 53 15.10 -1.28 1.92
C GLY A 53 15.64 -2.33 2.89
N GLY A 54 16.96 -2.57 2.86
CA GLY A 54 17.61 -3.62 3.65
C GLY A 54 17.25 -3.57 5.14
N LYS A 55 17.18 -2.37 5.74
CA LYS A 55 16.71 -2.18 7.12
C LYS A 55 15.30 -2.75 7.33
N THR A 56 14.33 -2.35 6.51
CA THR A 56 12.94 -2.82 6.62
C THR A 56 12.85 -4.34 6.48
N VAL A 57 13.60 -4.93 5.55
CA VAL A 57 13.65 -6.39 5.38
C VAL A 57 14.21 -7.07 6.62
N MET A 58 15.30 -6.55 7.20
CA MET A 58 15.86 -7.10 8.44
C MET A 58 14.90 -6.95 9.62
N THR A 59 14.19 -5.83 9.71
CA THR A 59 13.20 -5.57 10.76
C THR A 59 11.99 -6.49 10.64
N SER A 60 11.56 -6.87 9.43
CA SER A 60 10.43 -7.79 9.22
C SER A 60 10.58 -9.15 9.92
N ARG A 61 11.82 -9.52 10.30
CA ARG A 61 12.17 -10.79 10.94
C ARG A 61 12.42 -10.67 12.45
N LYS A 62 12.11 -9.53 13.05
CA LYS A 62 12.33 -9.27 14.48
C LYS A 62 11.12 -9.69 15.31
N GLU A 63 11.37 -10.03 16.57
CA GLU A 63 10.32 -10.35 17.53
C GLU A 63 9.35 -9.17 17.67
N GLY A 64 8.05 -9.49 17.76
CA GLY A 64 6.97 -8.51 17.80
C GLY A 64 6.62 -7.86 16.44
N VAL A 65 7.31 -8.23 15.36
CA VAL A 65 6.97 -7.83 13.98
C VAL A 65 6.26 -8.99 13.30
N LEU A 66 5.03 -8.75 12.85
CA LEU A 66 4.16 -9.79 12.30
C LEU A 66 4.42 -10.05 10.81
N GLY A 67 5.00 -9.08 10.11
CA GLY A 67 5.33 -9.18 8.69
C GLY A 67 4.92 -7.94 7.90
N PHE A 68 4.99 -8.02 6.57
CA PHE A 68 4.51 -6.94 5.72
C PHE A 68 2.99 -6.96 5.59
N ALA A 69 2.39 -5.78 5.54
CA ALA A 69 0.93 -5.65 5.41
C ALA A 69 0.37 -6.32 4.13
N HIS A 70 1.14 -6.34 3.04
CA HIS A 70 0.68 -6.97 1.78
C HIS A 70 0.66 -8.50 1.84
N GLU A 71 1.41 -9.12 2.76
CA GLU A 71 1.44 -10.57 2.95
C GLU A 71 0.21 -11.07 3.73
N MET A 72 -0.58 -10.16 4.29
CA MET A 72 -1.74 -10.45 5.15
C MET A 72 -3.09 -10.20 4.45
N LEU A 73 -3.08 -9.87 3.16
CA LEU A 73 -4.27 -9.63 2.37
C LEU A 73 -4.49 -10.75 1.36
N ASP A 74 -5.76 -11.04 1.08
CA ASP A 74 -6.18 -11.86 -0.05
C ASP A 74 -6.69 -10.93 -1.17
N TYR A 75 -6.12 -11.08 -2.36
CA TYR A 75 -6.43 -10.25 -3.53
C TYR A 75 -6.00 -10.95 -4.82
N ASP A 76 -6.56 -10.49 -5.95
CA ASP A 76 -6.19 -11.01 -7.27
C ASP A 76 -4.70 -10.75 -7.57
N PRO A 77 -3.88 -11.78 -7.85
CA PRO A 77 -2.46 -11.60 -8.13
C PRO A 77 -2.15 -10.62 -9.27
N ARG A 78 -3.08 -10.41 -10.20
CA ARG A 78 -2.93 -9.44 -11.31
C ARG A 78 -2.77 -8.00 -10.82
N ILE A 79 -3.27 -7.67 -9.63
CA ILE A 79 -3.18 -6.33 -9.04
C ILE A 79 -2.10 -6.20 -7.97
N ASP A 80 -1.21 -7.20 -7.81
CA ASP A 80 -0.17 -7.23 -6.77
C ASP A 80 0.68 -5.96 -6.73
N VAL A 81 1.08 -5.44 -7.90
CA VAL A 81 1.86 -4.20 -7.97
C VAL A 81 1.11 -2.99 -7.39
N ALA A 82 -0.21 -2.92 -7.58
CA ALA A 82 -1.05 -1.85 -7.06
C ALA A 82 -1.25 -1.99 -5.55
N VAL A 83 -1.47 -3.20 -5.05
CA VAL A 83 -1.59 -3.48 -3.61
C VAL A 83 -0.29 -3.14 -2.88
N ARG A 84 0.86 -3.59 -3.41
CA ARG A 84 2.19 -3.25 -2.87
C ARG A 84 2.47 -1.75 -2.92
N PHE A 85 2.05 -1.07 -4.00
CA PHE A 85 2.19 0.38 -4.11
C PHE A 85 1.38 1.10 -3.03
N ALA A 86 0.10 0.74 -2.85
CA ALA A 86 -0.80 1.35 -1.87
C ALA A 86 -0.33 1.12 -0.43
N LEU A 87 0.09 -0.11 -0.10
CA LEU A 87 0.56 -0.45 1.24
C LEU A 87 1.97 0.04 1.53
N ARG A 88 2.77 0.30 0.49
CA ARG A 88 4.21 0.54 0.59
C ARG A 88 4.90 -0.62 1.32
N ASN A 89 6.14 -0.42 1.72
CA ASN A 89 6.89 -1.37 2.55
C ASN A 89 6.52 -1.24 4.04
N THR A 90 5.22 -1.35 4.37
CA THR A 90 4.69 -1.18 5.74
C THR A 90 4.72 -2.50 6.50
N LEU A 91 5.26 -2.46 7.72
CA LEU A 91 5.27 -3.60 8.64
C LEU A 91 4.14 -3.48 9.66
N ILE A 92 3.49 -4.61 9.95
CA ILE A 92 2.54 -4.71 11.06
C ILE A 92 3.32 -5.20 12.29
N VAL A 93 3.10 -4.56 13.44
CA VAL A 93 3.76 -4.89 14.71
C VAL A 93 2.74 -5.05 15.83
N GLU A 94 3.12 -5.76 16.88
CA GLU A 94 2.22 -6.05 18.01
C GLU A 94 1.83 -4.79 18.78
N ASN A 95 2.76 -3.85 18.98
CA ASN A 95 2.53 -2.67 19.79
C ASN A 95 3.50 -1.52 19.46
N LEU A 96 3.22 -0.35 20.04
CA LEU A 96 4.00 0.87 19.81
C LEU A 96 5.46 0.76 20.30
N SER A 97 5.73 -0.02 21.34
CA SER A 97 7.10 -0.20 21.87
C SER A 97 8.00 -0.87 20.82
N ILE A 98 7.49 -1.90 20.15
CA ILE A 98 8.20 -2.57 19.04
C ILE A 98 8.43 -1.60 17.87
N ALA A 99 7.40 -0.83 17.48
CA ALA A 99 7.54 0.19 16.43
C ALA A 99 8.66 1.18 16.76
N ARG A 100 8.68 1.71 17.99
CA ARG A 100 9.66 2.69 18.46
C ARG A 100 11.10 2.17 18.43
N GLN A 101 11.31 0.89 18.74
CA GLN A 101 12.64 0.27 18.72
C GLN A 101 13.28 0.28 17.34
N TYR A 102 12.48 0.21 16.27
CA TYR A 102 12.96 0.10 14.88
C TYR A 102 12.66 1.32 14.00
N MET A 103 12.24 2.45 14.59
CA MET A 103 11.90 3.68 13.88
C MET A 103 13.02 4.20 12.95
N GLY A 104 12.60 5.01 11.98
CA GLY A 104 13.47 5.69 11.00
C GLY A 104 13.63 4.90 9.71
N GLY A 105 13.03 5.38 8.62
CA GLY A 105 13.13 4.75 7.29
C GLY A 105 12.19 3.56 7.04
N THR A 106 11.42 3.14 8.04
CA THR A 106 10.41 2.08 7.93
C THR A 106 9.06 2.60 8.44
N ARG A 107 7.98 2.26 7.75
CA ARG A 107 6.60 2.57 8.19
C ARG A 107 6.06 1.40 8.98
N PHE A 108 5.47 1.69 10.13
CA PHE A 108 4.87 0.70 11.01
C PHE A 108 3.39 1.02 11.25
N VAL A 109 2.60 -0.02 11.45
CA VAL A 109 1.24 0.06 11.96
C VAL A 109 1.10 -0.99 13.05
N THR A 110 0.49 -0.64 14.18
CA THR A 110 0.22 -1.58 15.27
C THR A 110 -1.03 -2.39 14.96
N LEU A 111 -1.16 -3.55 15.58
CA LEU A 111 -2.42 -4.30 15.62
C LEU A 111 -3.58 -3.49 16.18
#